data_AF-A0A8C6U3M7-F1
#
_entry.id   AF-A0A8C6U3M7-F1
#
_cell.length_a   1.000
_cell.length_b   1.000
_cell.length_c   1.000
_cell.angle_alpha   90.00
_cell.angle_beta   90.00
_cell.angle_gamma   90.00
#
_symmetry.space_group_name_H-M   'P 1'
#
loop_
_entity.id
_entity.type
_entity.pdbx_description
1 polymer ?
#
loop_
_entity_poly.entity_id
_entity_poly.type
_entity_poly.pdbx_seq_one_letter_code
_entity_poly.pdbx_strand_id
1 'polypeptide(L)'
;AKLRFFIPHINVIILTAIESRMVHVEKTLEDDAKRPKVAFSVGLTDSGGVGPFNVETTLVYQKVFYNLGGAYNPITGIFTAPMKGVYYLRFTAFDYRANITTGISMYHNRKKVLHAGTVPSDRNEYYSNAIVLEMEEGDVVYMKIPANHNLYDYTANACTLTGFLLFPL
;
A
#
# COMPACT_ATOMS: atom_id res chain seq x y z
N ALA A 1 -33.73 55.45 -21.48
CA ALA A 1 -32.25 55.56 -21.56
C ALA A 1 -31.52 54.93 -20.35
N LYS A 2 -31.80 53.66 -19.98
CA LYS A 2 -31.20 53.02 -18.79
C LYS A 2 -30.42 51.71 -19.06
N LEU A 3 -30.40 51.18 -20.28
CA LEU A 3 -29.76 49.88 -20.57
C LEU A 3 -28.25 49.94 -20.90
N ARG A 4 -27.69 51.11 -21.25
CA ARG A 4 -26.30 51.19 -21.75
C ARG A 4 -25.21 51.23 -20.66
N PHE A 5 -25.56 51.55 -19.42
CA PHE A 5 -24.60 51.58 -18.29
C PHE A 5 -24.44 50.25 -17.55
N PHE A 6 -25.35 49.29 -17.77
CA PHE A 6 -25.38 48.03 -17.02
C PHE A 6 -24.44 46.95 -17.58
N ILE A 7 -24.20 46.98 -18.89
CA ILE A 7 -23.37 46.02 -19.64
C ILE A 7 -21.87 46.05 -19.24
N PRO A 8 -21.20 47.21 -19.11
CA PRO A 8 -19.78 47.23 -18.71
C PRO A 8 -19.58 46.76 -17.26
N HIS A 9 -20.49 47.08 -16.34
CA HIS A 9 -20.42 46.58 -14.96
C HIS A 9 -20.62 45.06 -14.88
N ILE A 10 -21.56 44.51 -15.65
CA ILE A 10 -21.73 43.06 -15.76
C ILE A 10 -20.46 42.40 -16.32
N ASN A 11 -19.85 42.97 -17.36
CA ASN A 11 -18.61 42.42 -17.93
C ASN A 11 -17.44 42.44 -16.94
N VAL A 12 -17.30 43.50 -16.14
CA VAL A 12 -16.27 43.57 -15.08
C VAL A 12 -16.52 42.55 -13.97
N ILE A 13 -17.77 42.36 -13.56
CA ILE A 13 -18.14 41.33 -12.57
C ILE A 13 -17.85 39.92 -13.11
N ILE A 14 -18.18 39.65 -14.37
CA ILE A 14 -17.90 38.35 -15.00
C ILE A 14 -16.39 38.13 -15.12
N LEU A 15 -15.63 39.14 -15.55
CA LEU A 15 -14.18 39.04 -15.69
C LEU A 15 -13.50 38.74 -14.34
N THR A 16 -13.83 39.50 -13.30
CA THR A 16 -13.28 39.27 -11.94
C THR A 16 -13.66 37.89 -11.38
N ALA A 17 -14.88 37.41 -11.64
CA ALA A 17 -15.28 36.06 -11.25
C ALA A 17 -14.50 34.97 -12.01
N ILE A 18 -14.21 35.17 -13.30
CA ILE A 18 -13.39 34.26 -14.11
C ILE A 18 -11.95 34.24 -13.60
N GLU A 19 -11.35 35.41 -13.36
CA GLU A 19 -9.99 35.52 -12.80
C GLU A 19 -9.88 34.83 -11.44
N SER A 20 -10.84 35.06 -10.54
CA SER A 20 -10.87 34.39 -9.24
C SER A 20 -10.98 32.87 -9.36
N ARG A 21 -11.78 32.35 -10.30
CA ARG A 21 -11.88 30.91 -10.55
C ARG A 21 -10.61 30.34 -11.16
N MET A 22 -9.95 31.08 -12.05
CA MET A 22 -8.69 30.66 -12.68
C MET A 22 -7.59 30.50 -11.63
N VAL A 23 -7.42 31.49 -10.75
CA VAL A 23 -6.47 31.41 -9.63
C VAL A 23 -6.80 30.24 -8.70
N HIS A 24 -8.08 29.99 -8.41
CA HIS A 24 -8.47 28.85 -7.59
C HIS A 24 -8.14 27.50 -8.24
N VAL A 25 -8.36 27.37 -9.56
CA VAL A 25 -8.02 26.16 -10.32
C VAL A 25 -6.51 25.94 -10.32
N GLU A 26 -5.72 26.97 -10.60
CA GLU A 26 -4.25 26.90 -10.59
C GLU A 26 -3.74 26.44 -9.22
N LYS A 27 -4.25 27.04 -8.13
CA LYS A 27 -3.88 26.63 -6.78
C LYS A 27 -4.25 25.18 -6.47
N THR A 28 -5.45 24.74 -6.89
CA THR A 28 -5.88 23.36 -6.69
C THR A 28 -4.97 22.38 -7.44
N LEU A 29 -4.54 22.72 -8.66
CA LEU A 29 -3.62 21.91 -9.44
C LEU A 29 -2.23 21.84 -8.80
N GLU A 30 -1.74 22.95 -8.24
CA GLU A 30 -0.48 22.95 -7.50
C GLU A 30 -0.55 22.09 -6.24
N ASP A 31 -1.64 22.17 -5.49
CA ASP A 31 -1.85 21.37 -4.28
C ASP A 31 -1.96 19.87 -4.64
N ASP A 32 -2.66 19.52 -5.71
CA ASP A 32 -2.73 18.16 -6.24
C ASP A 32 -1.37 17.65 -6.73
N ALA A 33 -0.56 18.50 -7.35
CA ALA A 33 0.80 18.16 -7.76
C ALA A 33 1.72 17.88 -6.57
N LYS A 34 1.46 18.53 -5.42
CA LYS A 34 2.19 18.32 -4.17
C LYS A 34 1.67 17.15 -3.33
N ARG A 35 0.51 16.57 -3.68
CA ARG A 35 -0.04 15.41 -2.95
C ARG A 35 0.95 14.25 -2.95
N PRO A 36 1.30 13.70 -1.77
CA PRO A 36 2.19 12.57 -1.68
C PRO A 36 1.65 11.37 -2.46
N LYS A 37 2.49 10.84 -3.33
CA LYS A 37 2.23 9.60 -4.06
C LYS A 37 2.94 8.49 -3.31
N VAL A 38 2.20 7.47 -2.91
CA VAL A 38 2.71 6.37 -2.10
C VAL A 38 2.36 5.07 -2.79
N ALA A 39 3.39 4.31 -3.16
CA ALA A 39 3.21 2.97 -3.68
C ALA A 39 4.50 2.17 -3.49
N PHE A 40 4.36 0.91 -3.13
CA PHE A 40 5.47 -0.02 -3.01
C PHE A 40 5.09 -1.39 -3.57
N SER A 41 6.09 -2.10 -4.10
CA SER A 41 5.96 -3.48 -4.55
C SER A 41 7.27 -4.19 -4.26
N VAL A 42 7.20 -5.25 -3.46
CA VAL A 42 8.37 -5.94 -2.93
C VAL A 42 8.19 -7.46 -2.97
N GLY A 43 9.29 -8.18 -3.18
CA GLY A 43 9.41 -9.64 -3.10
C GLY A 43 10.14 -10.07 -1.83
N LEU A 44 9.89 -11.30 -1.36
CA LEU A 44 10.36 -11.73 -0.05
C LEU A 44 11.88 -11.95 -0.04
N THR A 45 12.36 -12.92 -0.83
CA THR A 45 13.78 -13.31 -0.87
C THR A 45 14.08 -14.19 -2.08
N ASP A 46 15.38 -14.44 -2.33
CA ASP A 46 15.86 -15.45 -3.29
C ASP A 46 16.46 -16.69 -2.60
N SER A 47 16.39 -16.75 -1.27
CA SER A 47 17.06 -17.79 -0.48
C SER A 47 16.35 -19.14 -0.43
N GLY A 48 15.19 -19.31 -1.09
CA GLY A 48 14.40 -20.53 -1.02
C GLY A 48 13.47 -20.55 0.20
N GLY A 49 13.60 -21.59 1.02
CA GLY A 49 12.74 -21.80 2.18
C GLY A 49 12.90 -20.73 3.26
N VAL A 50 11.77 -20.22 3.75
CA VAL A 50 11.67 -19.29 4.88
C VAL A 50 10.85 -19.95 5.98
N GLY A 51 11.42 -19.99 7.19
CA GLY A 51 10.89 -20.82 8.28
C GLY A 51 11.24 -22.32 8.13
N PRO A 52 10.71 -23.18 9.02
CA PRO A 52 9.85 -22.81 10.14
C PRO A 52 10.64 -22.11 11.24
N PHE A 53 10.02 -21.10 11.85
CA PHE A 53 10.53 -20.47 13.06
C PHE A 53 9.77 -21.03 14.28
N ASN A 54 10.43 -21.09 15.44
CA ASN A 54 9.82 -21.54 16.69
C ASN A 54 8.84 -20.52 17.31
N VAL A 55 8.86 -19.28 16.83
CA VAL A 55 7.96 -18.19 17.24
C VAL A 55 7.40 -17.49 16.01
N GLU A 56 6.32 -16.73 16.19
CA GLU A 56 5.82 -15.85 15.13
C GLU A 56 6.86 -14.75 14.83
N THR A 57 7.27 -14.65 13.57
CA THR A 57 8.39 -13.81 13.15
C THR A 57 7.94 -12.79 12.12
N THR A 58 8.37 -11.54 12.27
CA THR A 58 8.16 -10.50 11.24
C THR A 58 9.00 -10.80 10.01
N LEU A 59 8.36 -10.79 8.84
CA LEU A 59 9.02 -11.01 7.56
C LEU A 59 9.56 -9.70 7.00
N VAL A 60 10.78 -9.76 6.47
CA VAL A 60 11.40 -8.65 5.74
C VAL A 60 11.39 -9.01 4.26
N TYR A 61 10.59 -8.31 3.47
CA TYR A 61 10.62 -8.43 2.01
C TYR A 61 11.77 -7.58 1.48
N GLN A 62 12.85 -8.24 1.08
CA GLN A 62 14.14 -7.60 0.79
C GLN A 62 14.25 -7.13 -0.66
N LYS A 63 13.45 -7.70 -1.57
CA LYS A 63 13.53 -7.42 -3.01
C LYS A 63 12.63 -6.24 -3.37
N VAL A 64 13.18 -5.04 -3.48
CA VAL A 64 12.40 -3.83 -3.80
C VAL A 64 12.26 -3.64 -5.31
N PHE A 65 11.04 -3.79 -5.84
CA PHE A 65 10.75 -3.48 -7.25
C PHE A 65 10.33 -2.02 -7.42
N TYR A 66 9.59 -1.50 -6.44
CA TYR A 66 9.10 -0.12 -6.43
C TYR A 66 8.88 0.35 -4.98
N ASN A 67 9.18 1.62 -4.68
CA ASN A 67 8.98 2.21 -3.34
C ASN A 67 8.88 3.74 -3.40
N LEU A 68 7.90 4.26 -4.13
CA LEU A 68 7.65 5.71 -4.20
C LEU A 68 7.11 6.22 -2.87
N GLY A 69 7.66 7.34 -2.41
CA GLY A 69 7.37 7.93 -1.10
C GLY A 69 8.18 7.32 0.04
N GLY A 70 8.97 6.26 -0.21
CA GLY A 70 9.87 5.67 0.80
C GLY A 70 9.16 5.09 2.03
N ALA A 71 7.85 4.81 1.91
CA ALA A 71 7.01 4.40 3.02
C ALA A 71 7.22 2.94 3.46
N TYR A 72 7.79 2.09 2.60
CA TYR A 72 8.22 0.74 2.96
C TYR A 72 9.71 0.72 3.33
N ASN A 73 10.04 0.14 4.49
CA ASN A 73 11.42 -0.02 4.95
C ASN A 73 11.92 -1.46 4.70
N PRO A 74 12.87 -1.68 3.76
CA PRO A 74 13.37 -3.01 3.42
C PRO A 74 14.33 -3.60 4.45
N ILE A 75 14.72 -2.85 5.48
CA ILE A 75 15.52 -3.36 6.61
C ILE A 75 14.60 -3.99 7.66
N THR A 76 13.43 -3.38 7.90
CA THR A 76 12.52 -3.82 8.97
C THR A 76 11.33 -4.64 8.48
N GLY A 77 10.99 -4.57 7.18
CA GLY A 77 9.81 -5.22 6.62
C GLY A 77 8.51 -4.45 6.86
N ILE A 78 8.60 -3.19 7.28
CA ILE A 78 7.47 -2.40 7.74
C ILE A 78 7.13 -1.30 6.74
N PHE A 79 5.86 -1.25 6.33
CA PHE A 79 5.25 -0.09 5.70
C PHE A 79 4.72 0.86 6.78
N THR A 80 5.01 2.14 6.68
CA THR A 80 4.49 3.19 7.57
C THR A 80 3.72 4.20 6.74
N ALA A 81 2.45 4.45 7.07
CA ALA A 81 1.63 5.43 6.36
C ALA A 81 2.22 6.84 6.56
N PRO A 82 2.63 7.54 5.49
CA PRO A 82 3.21 8.87 5.61
C PRO A 82 2.16 9.97 5.80
N MET A 83 0.87 9.63 5.72
CA MET A 83 -0.25 10.55 5.92
C MET A 83 -1.55 9.80 6.17
N LYS A 84 -2.58 10.51 6.63
CA LYS A 84 -3.93 9.96 6.69
C LYS A 84 -4.46 9.69 5.29
N GLY A 85 -5.05 8.52 5.08
CA GLY A 85 -5.63 8.16 3.79
C GLY A 85 -6.17 6.74 3.73
N VAL A 86 -6.69 6.38 2.56
CA VAL A 86 -7.18 5.03 2.28
C VAL A 86 -6.15 4.27 1.44
N TYR A 87 -5.68 3.14 1.96
CA TYR A 87 -4.61 2.33 1.37
C TYR A 87 -5.14 0.98 0.91
N TYR A 88 -4.74 0.55 -0.28
CA TYR A 88 -4.91 -0.83 -0.74
C TYR A 88 -3.63 -1.61 -0.51
N LEU A 89 -3.74 -2.77 0.14
CA LEU A 89 -2.62 -3.66 0.46
C LEU A 89 -2.98 -5.08 0.03
N ARG A 90 -2.08 -5.75 -0.67
CA ARG A 90 -2.23 -7.16 -1.05
C ARG A 90 -0.93 -7.90 -0.86
N PHE A 91 -1.05 -9.18 -0.53
CA PHE A 91 0.08 -10.08 -0.53
C PHE A 91 -0.23 -11.35 -1.31
N THR A 92 0.83 -11.98 -1.77
CA THR A 92 0.83 -13.37 -2.23
C THR A 92 1.95 -14.10 -1.48
N ALA A 93 1.63 -15.28 -0.97
CA ALA A 93 2.53 -16.21 -0.33
C ALA A 93 2.51 -17.53 -1.08
N PHE A 94 3.62 -18.26 -1.04
CA PHE A 94 3.80 -19.50 -1.79
C PHE A 94 4.60 -20.50 -1.00
N ASP A 95 4.26 -21.78 -1.16
CA ASP A 95 5.17 -22.89 -0.95
C ASP A 95 4.80 -24.04 -1.89
N TYR A 96 5.76 -24.89 -2.21
CA TYR A 96 5.59 -26.07 -3.09
C TYR A 96 6.03 -27.38 -2.44
N ARG A 97 6.62 -27.32 -1.25
CA ARG A 97 7.12 -28.51 -0.58
C ARG A 97 5.92 -29.29 -0.03
N ALA A 98 6.02 -30.61 -0.05
CA ALA A 98 4.96 -31.48 0.46
C ALA A 98 4.98 -31.54 1.99
N ASN A 99 3.82 -31.84 2.59
CA ASN A 99 3.65 -32.07 4.02
C ASN A 99 4.19 -30.95 4.94
N ILE A 100 4.05 -29.69 4.52
CA ILE A 100 4.42 -28.51 5.32
C ILE A 100 3.21 -27.64 5.61
N THR A 101 3.18 -27.07 6.81
CA THR A 101 2.19 -26.04 7.15
C THR A 101 2.67 -24.71 6.60
N THR A 102 1.82 -24.06 5.80
CA THR A 102 2.11 -22.79 5.14
C THR A 102 1.14 -21.74 5.59
N GLY A 103 1.63 -20.53 5.83
CA GLY A 103 0.73 -19.42 6.10
C GLY A 103 1.43 -18.14 6.49
N ILE A 104 0.67 -17.08 6.34
CA ILE A 104 1.15 -15.72 6.49
C ILE A 104 0.03 -14.85 7.04
N SER A 105 0.39 -13.85 7.83
CA SER A 105 -0.55 -12.90 8.41
C SER A 105 -0.11 -11.47 8.16
N MET A 106 -1.06 -10.62 7.79
CA MET A 106 -0.86 -9.17 7.75
C MET A 106 -1.30 -8.56 9.07
N TYR A 107 -0.48 -7.66 9.58
CA TYR A 107 -0.76 -6.87 10.77
C TYR A 107 -0.91 -5.41 10.39
N HIS A 108 -1.93 -4.76 10.93
CA HIS A 108 -2.06 -3.30 10.99
C HIS A 108 -1.88 -2.90 12.44
N ASN A 109 -0.87 -2.08 12.70
CA ASN A 109 -0.36 -1.82 14.03
C ASN A 109 -0.11 -3.15 14.76
N ARG A 110 -0.73 -3.38 15.91
CA ARG A 110 -0.55 -4.62 16.71
C ARG A 110 -1.63 -5.67 16.47
N LYS A 111 -2.54 -5.44 15.52
CA LYS A 111 -3.70 -6.29 15.27
C LYS A 111 -3.52 -7.06 13.96
N LYS A 112 -3.70 -8.38 14.03
CA LYS A 112 -3.82 -9.24 12.85
C LYS A 112 -5.10 -8.88 12.10
N VAL A 113 -4.97 -8.48 10.84
CA VAL A 113 -6.10 -8.07 9.98
C VAL A 113 -6.40 -9.08 8.86
N LEU A 114 -5.38 -9.80 8.39
CA LEU A 114 -5.54 -10.89 7.42
C LEU A 114 -4.72 -12.11 7.83
N HIS A 115 -5.19 -13.27 7.42
CA HIS A 115 -4.43 -14.52 7.42
C HIS A 115 -4.77 -15.30 6.15
N ALA A 116 -3.77 -15.95 5.57
CA ALA A 116 -3.96 -16.94 4.52
C ALA A 116 -2.92 -18.05 4.70
N GLY A 117 -3.37 -19.29 4.57
CA GLY A 117 -2.56 -20.47 4.84
C GLY A 117 -3.44 -21.72 4.95
N THR A 118 -2.81 -22.88 5.06
CA THR A 118 -3.50 -24.15 5.29
C THR A 118 -2.66 -25.10 6.14
N VAL A 119 -3.31 -26.15 6.63
CA VAL A 119 -2.68 -27.32 7.27
C VAL A 119 -1.81 -28.07 6.24
N PRO A 120 -0.94 -29.02 6.66
CA PRO A 120 -0.05 -29.71 5.73
C PRO A 120 -0.74 -30.19 4.45
N SER A 121 -0.16 -29.79 3.31
CA SER A 121 -0.67 -30.06 1.97
C SER A 121 0.45 -30.60 1.09
N ASP A 122 0.12 -31.51 0.17
CA ASP A 122 1.06 -32.06 -0.81
C ASP A 122 0.99 -31.31 -2.15
N ARG A 123 0.41 -30.10 -2.14
CA ARG A 123 0.15 -29.31 -3.34
C ARG A 123 1.02 -28.05 -3.38
N ASN A 124 1.33 -27.63 -4.60
CA ASN A 124 1.92 -26.31 -4.84
C ASN A 124 0.83 -25.27 -4.71
N GLU A 125 0.90 -24.44 -3.67
CA GLU A 125 -0.20 -23.56 -3.30
C GLU A 125 0.25 -22.11 -3.16
N TYR A 126 -0.54 -21.24 -3.78
CA TYR A 126 -0.46 -19.81 -3.62
C TYR A 126 -1.58 -19.33 -2.71
N TYR A 127 -1.24 -18.48 -1.76
CA TYR A 127 -2.16 -17.87 -0.81
C TYR A 127 -2.13 -16.37 -1.05
N SER A 128 -3.23 -15.81 -1.52
CA SER A 128 -3.34 -14.37 -1.74
C SER A 128 -4.51 -13.80 -0.98
N ASN A 129 -4.31 -12.63 -0.40
CA ASN A 129 -5.39 -11.86 0.22
C ASN A 129 -5.08 -10.36 0.08
N ALA A 130 -6.11 -9.54 0.23
CA ALA A 130 -6.01 -8.09 0.11
C ALA A 130 -6.97 -7.40 1.07
N ILE A 131 -6.63 -6.16 1.44
CA ILE A 131 -7.45 -5.31 2.29
C ILE A 131 -7.34 -3.86 1.85
N VAL A 132 -8.43 -3.11 2.07
CA VAL A 132 -8.45 -1.65 2.02
C VAL A 132 -8.56 -1.16 3.45
N LEU A 133 -7.65 -0.28 3.86
CA LEU A 133 -7.60 0.29 5.21
C LEU A 133 -7.57 1.81 5.15
N GLU A 134 -8.42 2.45 5.96
CA GLU A 134 -8.12 3.82 6.39
C GLU A 134 -6.99 3.75 7.42
N MET A 135 -5.94 4.52 7.19
CA MET A 135 -4.77 4.58 8.07
C MET A 135 -4.51 6.03 8.46
N GLU A 136 -4.08 6.23 9.70
CA GLU A 136 -3.56 7.51 10.16
C GLU A 136 -2.07 7.65 9.82
N GLU A 137 -1.54 8.88 9.86
CA GLU A 137 -0.10 9.10 9.75
C GLU A 137 0.64 8.33 10.86
N GLY A 138 1.67 7.57 10.48
CA GLY A 138 2.46 6.76 11.40
C GLY A 138 1.90 5.37 11.69
N ASP A 139 0.69 5.03 11.21
CA ASP A 139 0.19 3.66 11.27
C ASP A 139 1.10 2.73 10.47
N VAL A 140 1.28 1.51 10.97
CA VAL A 140 2.20 0.54 10.37
C VAL A 140 1.47 -0.68 9.83
N VAL A 141 1.95 -1.21 8.70
CA VAL A 141 1.56 -2.51 8.17
C VAL A 141 2.81 -3.36 7.95
N TYR A 142 2.75 -4.60 8.39
CA TYR A 142 3.85 -5.55 8.22
C TYR A 142 3.32 -6.98 8.18
N MET A 143 4.15 -7.87 7.63
CA MET A 143 3.81 -9.28 7.47
C MET A 143 4.51 -10.12 8.55
N LYS A 144 3.82 -11.16 9.00
CA LYS A 144 4.37 -12.15 9.94
C LYS A 144 4.10 -13.56 9.44
N ILE A 145 5.08 -14.42 9.65
CA ILE A 145 4.94 -15.86 9.51
C ILE A 145 4.63 -16.46 10.90
N PRO A 146 3.52 -17.22 11.07
CA PRO A 146 3.22 -17.87 12.34
C PRO A 146 4.31 -18.90 12.72
N ALA A 147 4.38 -19.22 14.01
CA ALA A 147 5.28 -20.28 14.48
C ALA A 147 5.00 -21.60 13.73
N ASN A 148 6.07 -22.34 13.41
CA ASN A 148 6.04 -23.61 12.70
C ASN A 148 5.45 -23.55 11.27
N HIS A 149 5.25 -22.36 10.71
CA HIS A 149 4.82 -22.19 9.32
C HIS A 149 6.00 -21.97 8.40
N ASN A 150 5.79 -22.27 7.13
CA ASN A 150 6.79 -22.21 6.07
C ASN A 150 6.31 -21.29 4.95
N LEU A 151 7.28 -20.72 4.24
CA LEU A 151 7.12 -20.10 2.93
C LEU A 151 8.29 -20.51 2.05
N TYR A 152 8.15 -20.33 0.75
CA TYR A 152 9.22 -20.49 -0.22
C TYR A 152 9.21 -19.32 -1.19
N ASP A 153 10.39 -18.75 -1.45
CA ASP A 153 10.56 -17.75 -2.50
C ASP A 153 11.85 -17.97 -3.27
N TYR A 154 11.87 -17.55 -4.52
CA TYR A 154 12.97 -17.76 -5.44
C TYR A 154 12.99 -16.64 -6.49
N THR A 155 13.89 -16.75 -7.47
CA THR A 155 14.15 -15.71 -8.47
C THR A 155 12.92 -15.24 -9.27
N ALA A 156 11.85 -16.04 -9.31
CA ALA A 156 10.58 -15.65 -9.95
C ALA A 156 9.61 -14.84 -9.06
N ASN A 157 9.95 -14.52 -7.81
CA ASN A 157 9.13 -13.71 -6.88
C ASN A 157 7.76 -14.31 -6.58
N ALA A 158 7.74 -15.52 -6.03
CA ALA A 158 6.51 -16.21 -5.67
C ALA A 158 5.83 -15.62 -4.43
N CYS A 159 6.61 -14.99 -3.53
CA CYS A 159 6.10 -14.27 -2.37
C CYS A 159 6.22 -12.76 -2.58
N THR A 160 5.08 -12.05 -2.64
CA THR A 160 5.04 -10.59 -2.88
C THR A 160 4.17 -9.86 -1.87
N LEU A 161 4.51 -8.60 -1.62
CA LEU A 161 3.71 -7.64 -0.88
C LEU A 161 3.66 -6.35 -1.70
N THR A 162 2.46 -5.83 -1.91
CA THR A 162 2.23 -4.61 -2.68
C THR A 162 1.23 -3.74 -1.94
N GLY A 163 1.46 -2.44 -1.94
CA GLY A 163 0.48 -1.49 -1.43
C GLY A 163 0.63 -0.10 -1.99
N PHE A 164 -0.46 0.65 -1.99
CA PHE A 164 -0.49 2.03 -2.49
C PHE A 164 -1.63 2.84 -1.86
N LEU A 165 -1.43 4.15 -1.80
CA LEU A 165 -2.46 5.11 -1.41
C LEU A 165 -3.48 5.24 -2.55
N LEU A 166 -4.76 5.01 -2.25
CA LEU A 166 -5.86 5.27 -3.18
C LEU A 166 -6.14 6.77 -3.24
N PHE A 167 -6.32 7.39 -2.07
CA PHE A 167 -6.51 8.83 -1.93
C PHE A 167 -6.24 9.28 -0.47
N PRO A 168 -5.66 10.47 -0.28
CA PRO A 168 -5.59 11.12 1.04
C PRO A 168 -6.99 11.43 1.60
N LEU A 169 -7.11 11.54 2.92
CA LEU A 169 -8.31 11.98 3.64
C LEU A 169 -8.08 13.29 4.41
#